data_AF-A0A2S7IJH0-F1
#
_entry.id   AF-A0A2S7IJH0-F1
#
_cell.length_a   1.000
_cell.length_b   1.000
_cell.length_c   1.000
_cell.angle_alpha   90.00
_cell.angle_beta   90.00
_cell.angle_gamma   90.00
#
_symmetry.space_group_name_H-M   'P 1'
#
loop_
_entity.id
_entity.type
_entity.pdbx_description
1 polymer ?
#
loop_
_entity_poly.entity_id
_entity_poly.type
_entity_poly.pdbx_seq_one_letter_code
_entity_poly.pdbx_strand_id
1 'polypeptide(L)'
;MSLKSLSKTRWSLEPQRVVIYPYGVFYLFTIVFALFATGLLLLYVTYQNTTFTESLPFVLFLLLIVAMFWGHASTFVEFDHNKGHMRKMLLGFIPTTTTPLSKLQGINAVSNLAGSYNYRLFRKDSRYGKGLVVSCGYTKSNDPNALAFVEEVVPVIHQFLDQYDTPADYVKVPLTSYQFFTKEGPVFTIKNAKTGAIIIGLIFIAIGISLLGLETNGLLAKVVIIAIMLGLGFIFFNAAYTQTTFNTDTQLIERTGWIKALNKKYHFGTFAGLQTVRQSINFVYTGTSINMHFHVPGKADRQDVFAVASLRKSAQVERFVDELYQIMEG
;
A
#
# COMPACT_ATOMS: atom_id res chain seq x y z
N MET A 1 31.48 14.61 -4.05
CA MET A 1 30.26 13.78 -3.98
C MET A 1 29.07 14.62 -4.45
N SER A 2 28.29 14.20 -5.44
CA SER A 2 27.14 14.97 -5.95
C SER A 2 25.96 14.94 -4.98
N LEU A 3 25.25 16.07 -4.79
CA LEU A 3 24.00 16.15 -3.99
C LEU A 3 22.95 15.10 -4.41
N LYS A 4 22.94 14.71 -5.70
CA LYS A 4 22.05 13.66 -6.22
C LYS A 4 22.40 12.27 -5.74
N SER A 5 23.66 11.99 -5.42
CA SER A 5 24.10 10.68 -4.89
C SER A 5 23.75 10.55 -3.40
N LEU A 6 23.70 11.66 -2.68
CA LEU A 6 23.50 11.68 -1.23
C LEU A 6 22.03 11.43 -0.84
N SER A 7 21.08 11.82 -1.70
CA SER A 7 19.65 11.62 -1.48
C SER A 7 19.12 10.24 -1.88
N LYS A 8 19.94 9.43 -2.55
CA LYS A 8 19.56 8.12 -3.08
C LYS A 8 19.81 7.01 -2.05
N THR A 9 19.19 5.86 -2.29
CA THR A 9 19.47 4.65 -1.50
C THR A 9 20.93 4.24 -1.72
N ARG A 10 21.64 3.93 -0.64
CA ARG A 10 23.04 3.46 -0.65
C ARG A 10 23.11 2.07 -0.06
N TRP A 11 24.10 1.28 -0.45
CA TRP A 11 24.29 -0.07 0.08
C TRP A 11 25.77 -0.41 0.24
N SER A 12 26.04 -1.42 1.07
CA SER A 12 27.33 -2.10 1.21
C SER A 12 27.11 -3.60 1.07
N LEU A 13 27.89 -4.23 0.21
CA LEU A 13 27.90 -5.67 -0.03
C LEU A 13 29.17 -6.26 0.56
N GLU A 14 29.01 -7.11 1.55
CA GLU A 14 30.05 -7.97 2.11
C GLU A 14 29.65 -9.44 1.84
N PRO A 15 30.59 -10.40 1.78
CA PRO A 15 30.29 -11.77 1.38
C PRO A 15 29.14 -12.46 2.14
N GLN A 16 28.94 -12.10 3.41
CA GLN A 16 27.94 -12.69 4.30
C GLN A 16 26.96 -11.66 4.87
N ARG A 17 27.00 -10.42 4.34
CA ARG A 17 26.26 -9.32 4.93
C ARG A 17 25.92 -8.25 3.88
N VAL A 18 24.66 -7.84 3.86
CA VAL A 18 24.19 -6.75 3.02
C VAL A 18 23.61 -5.66 3.90
N VAL A 19 24.09 -4.42 3.76
CA VAL A 19 23.58 -3.26 4.51
C VAL A 19 23.00 -2.25 3.54
N ILE A 20 21.78 -1.79 3.78
CA ILE A 20 21.06 -0.86 2.91
C ILE A 20 20.59 0.37 3.70
N TYR A 21 20.85 1.55 3.16
CA TYR A 21 20.45 2.85 3.70
C TYR A 21 19.35 3.48 2.83
N PRO A 22 18.07 3.17 3.09
CA PRO A 22 16.97 3.60 2.23
C PRO A 22 16.69 5.11 2.30
N TYR A 23 16.97 5.78 3.42
CA TYR A 23 16.45 7.13 3.70
C TYR A 23 17.42 8.27 3.37
N GLY A 24 18.23 8.14 2.31
CA GLY A 24 19.25 9.12 1.92
C GLY A 24 18.72 10.56 1.78
N VAL A 25 17.49 10.73 1.30
CA VAL A 25 16.84 12.05 1.15
C VAL A 25 16.82 12.88 2.45
N PHE A 26 16.81 12.22 3.62
CA PHE A 26 16.80 12.92 4.91
C PHE A 26 18.12 13.62 5.22
N TYR A 27 19.23 13.26 4.59
CA TYR A 27 20.45 14.06 4.68
C TYR A 27 20.30 15.42 3.99
N LEU A 28 19.57 15.50 2.87
CA LEU A 28 19.26 16.80 2.26
C LEU A 28 18.39 17.63 3.19
N PHE A 29 17.36 17.01 3.79
CA PHE A 29 16.53 17.69 4.80
C PHE A 29 17.36 18.14 6.00
N THR A 30 18.33 17.36 6.45
CA THR A 30 19.25 17.76 7.52
C THR A 30 19.98 19.06 7.17
N ILE A 31 20.51 19.19 5.95
CA ILE A 31 21.20 20.41 5.50
C ILE A 31 20.22 21.59 5.45
N VAL A 32 19.03 21.40 4.86
CA VAL A 32 18.02 22.46 4.74
C VAL A 32 17.54 22.94 6.13
N PHE A 33 17.22 22.01 7.02
CA PHE A 33 16.79 22.32 8.39
C PHE A 33 17.91 22.93 9.22
N ALA A 34 19.17 22.54 9.01
CA ALA A 34 20.31 23.18 9.67
C ALA A 34 20.42 24.65 9.27
N LEU A 35 20.36 24.96 7.97
CA LEU A 35 20.39 26.35 7.49
C LEU A 35 19.20 27.17 8.01
N PHE A 36 18.00 26.58 7.99
CA PHE A 36 16.80 27.22 8.53
C PHE A 36 16.92 27.46 10.04
N ALA A 37 17.37 26.47 10.81
CA ALA A 37 17.60 26.59 12.24
C ALA A 37 18.63 27.67 12.57
N THR A 38 19.74 27.74 11.82
CA THR A 38 20.74 28.79 11.99
C THR A 38 20.15 30.18 11.72
N GLY A 39 19.41 30.36 10.62
CA GLY A 39 18.76 31.64 10.32
C GLY A 39 17.73 32.06 11.38
N LEU A 40 16.91 31.11 11.85
CA LEU A 40 15.90 31.33 12.88
C LEU A 40 16.55 31.67 14.23
N LEU A 41 17.67 31.03 14.58
CA LEU A 41 18.45 31.35 15.78
C LEU A 41 19.03 32.76 15.71
N LEU A 42 19.63 33.14 14.59
CA LEU A 42 20.18 34.50 14.40
C LEU A 42 19.09 35.56 14.51
N LEU A 43 17.92 35.31 13.91
CA LEU A 43 16.78 36.21 14.00
C LEU A 43 16.26 36.32 15.44
N TYR A 44 16.16 35.20 16.16
CA TYR A 44 15.73 35.18 17.56
C TYR A 44 16.68 35.99 18.46
N VAL A 45 17.99 35.72 18.37
CA VAL A 45 19.04 36.42 19.14
C VAL A 45 19.03 37.92 18.85
N THR A 46 18.94 38.30 17.57
CA THR A 46 18.93 39.71 17.16
C THR A 46 17.67 40.43 17.62
N TYR A 47 16.50 39.81 17.49
CA TYR A 47 15.22 40.44 17.83
C TYR A 47 14.98 40.51 19.33
N GLN A 48 15.33 39.47 20.07
CA GLN A 48 15.17 39.43 21.53
C GLN A 48 16.33 40.11 22.27
N ASN A 49 17.39 40.49 21.54
CA ASN A 49 18.62 41.07 22.11
C ASN A 49 19.19 40.23 23.26
N THR A 50 19.12 38.90 23.11
CA THR A 50 19.61 37.92 24.08
C THR A 50 20.98 37.41 23.68
N THR A 51 21.72 36.85 24.63
CA THR A 51 22.98 36.16 24.35
C THR A 51 22.73 34.70 23.90
N PHE A 52 23.77 34.07 23.33
CA PHE A 52 23.73 32.63 22.99
C PHE A 52 23.49 31.75 24.23
N THR A 53 24.05 32.12 25.38
CA THR A 53 23.91 31.37 26.63
C THR A 53 22.47 31.41 27.15
N GLU A 54 21.83 32.58 27.09
CA GLU A 54 20.41 32.74 27.48
C GLU A 54 19.47 32.01 26.52
N SER A 55 19.86 31.92 25.24
CA SER A 55 19.10 31.22 24.20
C SER A 55 19.37 29.70 24.17
N LEU A 56 20.16 29.16 25.11
CA LEU A 56 20.60 27.76 25.09
C LEU A 56 19.46 26.74 24.98
N PRO A 57 18.32 26.85 25.71
CA PRO A 57 17.22 25.91 25.55
C PRO A 57 16.67 25.87 24.12
N PHE A 58 16.59 27.03 23.47
CA PHE A 58 16.12 27.15 22.10
C PHE A 58 17.14 26.58 21.11
N VAL A 59 18.44 26.85 21.31
CA VAL A 59 19.52 26.26 20.53
C VAL A 59 19.49 24.74 20.60
N LEU A 60 19.36 24.19 21.81
CA LEU A 60 19.30 22.73 22.01
C LEU A 60 18.08 22.12 21.34
N PHE A 61 16.93 22.79 21.38
CA PHE A 61 15.72 22.35 20.68
C PHE A 61 15.92 22.31 19.16
N LEU A 62 16.52 23.34 18.57
CA LEU A 62 16.82 23.37 17.14
C LEU A 62 17.83 22.31 16.72
N LEU A 63 18.89 22.13 17.52
CA LEU A 63 19.89 21.08 17.31
C LEU A 63 19.27 19.68 17.40
N LEU A 64 18.33 19.46 18.34
CA LEU A 64 17.62 18.19 18.46
C LEU A 64 16.84 17.87 17.18
N ILE A 65 16.15 18.85 16.59
CA ILE A 65 15.43 18.65 15.31
C ILE A 65 16.41 18.24 14.22
N VAL A 66 17.52 18.96 14.04
CA VAL A 66 18.55 18.63 13.03
C VAL A 66 19.13 17.22 13.28
N ALA A 67 19.45 16.90 14.53
CA ALA A 67 19.96 15.58 14.92
C ALA A 67 18.95 14.46 14.64
N MET A 68 17.65 14.70 14.81
CA MET A 68 16.61 13.72 14.47
C MET A 68 16.56 13.43 12.96
N PHE A 69 16.65 14.45 12.10
CA PHE A 69 16.71 14.24 10.64
C PHE A 69 17.98 13.48 10.23
N TRP A 70 19.13 13.85 10.80
CA TRP A 70 20.40 13.20 10.53
C TRP A 70 20.42 11.74 10.98
N GLY A 71 19.94 11.50 12.20
CA GLY A 71 19.77 10.16 12.73
C GLY A 71 18.82 9.35 11.84
N HIS A 72 17.66 9.89 11.47
CA HIS A 72 16.72 9.17 10.61
C HIS A 72 17.34 8.77 9.27
N ALA A 73 18.13 9.66 8.65
CA ALA A 73 18.88 9.39 7.42
C ALA A 73 19.89 8.23 7.55
N SER A 74 20.42 8.03 8.77
CA SER A 74 21.37 6.97 9.10
C SER A 74 20.69 5.62 9.42
N THR A 75 19.36 5.56 9.35
CA THR A 75 18.62 4.31 9.50
C THR A 75 18.95 3.33 8.39
N PHE A 76 19.28 2.09 8.73
CA PHE A 76 19.62 1.05 7.77
C PHE A 76 18.87 -0.27 8.02
N VAL A 77 18.87 -1.10 6.98
CA VAL A 77 18.42 -2.49 7.00
C VAL A 77 19.62 -3.36 6.69
N GLU A 78 19.91 -4.31 7.58
CA GLU A 78 21.01 -5.25 7.46
C GLU A 78 20.46 -6.66 7.29
N PHE A 79 21.00 -7.40 6.34
CA PHE A 79 20.80 -8.83 6.17
C PHE A 79 22.11 -9.52 6.52
N ASP A 80 22.09 -10.34 7.56
CA ASP A 80 23.24 -11.12 8.03
C ASP A 80 22.96 -12.59 7.70
N HIS A 81 23.71 -13.12 6.72
CA HIS A 81 23.56 -14.50 6.29
C HIS A 81 24.03 -15.46 7.38
N ASN A 82 25.21 -15.23 7.97
CA ASN A 82 25.76 -16.11 9.00
C ASN A 82 24.83 -16.26 10.22
N LYS A 83 24.17 -15.17 10.62
CA LYS A 83 23.23 -15.20 11.74
C LYS A 83 21.79 -15.53 11.32
N GLY A 84 21.52 -15.72 10.03
CA GLY A 84 20.21 -16.08 9.50
C GLY A 84 19.11 -15.07 9.77
N HIS A 85 19.43 -13.77 9.90
CA HIS A 85 18.43 -12.75 10.18
C HIS A 85 18.64 -11.42 9.47
N MET A 86 17.53 -10.71 9.28
CA MET A 86 17.49 -9.30 8.92
C MET A 86 17.25 -8.45 10.16
N ARG A 87 17.91 -7.29 10.23
CA ARG A 87 17.71 -6.26 11.27
C ARG A 87 17.44 -4.90 10.65
N LYS A 88 16.51 -4.15 11.23
CA LYS A 88 16.33 -2.72 10.97
C LYS A 88 16.89 -1.89 12.12
N MET A 89 17.91 -1.09 11.85
CA MET A 89 18.60 -0.24 12.82
C MET A 89 18.16 1.21 12.62
N LEU A 90 17.24 1.68 13.47
CA LEU A 90 16.81 3.08 13.52
C LEU A 90 17.94 3.95 14.08
N LEU A 91 18.13 5.12 13.46
CA LEU A 91 19.23 6.03 13.78
C LEU A 91 20.65 5.44 13.61
N GLY A 92 20.76 4.25 13.01
CA GLY A 92 22.01 3.53 12.85
C GLY A 92 22.43 2.66 14.05
N PHE A 93 21.72 2.71 15.18
CA PHE A 93 22.12 1.96 16.38
C PHE A 93 20.97 1.33 17.18
N ILE A 94 19.71 1.74 16.96
CA ILE A 94 18.55 1.21 17.70
C ILE A 94 17.89 0.08 16.90
N PRO A 95 17.99 -1.20 17.29
CA PRO A 95 17.30 -2.28 16.61
C PRO A 95 15.78 -2.14 16.82
N THR A 96 15.04 -1.94 15.74
CA THR A 96 13.57 -1.80 15.76
C THR A 96 12.84 -3.02 15.25
N THR A 97 13.51 -3.86 14.47
CA THR A 97 12.92 -5.07 13.93
C THR A 97 14.03 -6.07 13.69
N THR A 98 13.84 -7.31 14.14
CA THR A 98 14.68 -8.46 13.80
C THR A 98 13.77 -9.53 13.23
N THR A 99 14.08 -10.06 12.06
CA THR A 99 13.26 -11.08 11.39
C THR A 99 14.16 -12.16 10.81
N PRO A 100 13.92 -13.45 11.11
CA PRO A 100 14.66 -14.55 10.49
C PRO A 100 14.52 -14.52 8.96
N LEU A 101 15.60 -14.86 8.24
CA LEU A 101 15.58 -14.89 6.77
C LEU A 101 14.53 -15.86 6.24
N SER A 102 14.31 -16.99 6.93
CA SER A 102 13.26 -17.97 6.57
C SER A 102 11.83 -17.43 6.59
N LYS A 103 11.57 -16.29 7.25
CA LYS A 103 10.24 -15.64 7.28
C LYS A 103 10.08 -14.57 6.21
N LEU A 104 11.14 -14.23 5.48
CA LEU A 104 11.13 -13.24 4.43
C LEU A 104 10.79 -13.91 3.10
N GLN A 105 9.97 -13.24 2.29
CA GLN A 105 9.62 -13.73 0.96
C GLN A 105 10.57 -13.18 -0.10
N GLY A 106 10.88 -11.88 -0.01
CA GLY A 106 11.67 -11.21 -1.04
C GLY A 106 11.36 -9.74 -1.17
N ILE A 107 12.05 -9.11 -2.10
CA ILE A 107 11.98 -7.68 -2.39
C ILE A 107 11.23 -7.46 -3.70
N ASN A 108 10.18 -6.65 -3.67
CA ASN A 108 9.39 -6.29 -4.85
C ASN A 108 9.22 -4.78 -4.98
N ALA A 109 9.03 -4.31 -6.22
CA ALA A 109 8.69 -2.93 -6.50
C ALA A 109 7.24 -2.62 -6.07
N VAL A 110 7.05 -1.45 -5.46
CA VAL A 110 5.74 -0.95 -5.03
C VAL A 110 5.57 0.47 -5.57
N SER A 111 4.63 0.64 -6.48
CA SER A 111 4.23 1.94 -7.02
C SER A 111 3.35 2.71 -6.05
N ASN A 112 3.57 4.01 -5.96
CA ASN A 112 2.70 4.97 -5.30
C ASN A 112 1.75 5.59 -6.34
N LEU A 113 0.61 6.10 -5.88
CA LEU A 113 -0.41 6.74 -6.74
C LEU A 113 0.13 7.93 -7.58
N ALA A 114 1.20 8.58 -7.12
CA ALA A 114 1.82 9.72 -7.81
C ALA A 114 2.85 9.31 -8.88
N GLY A 115 2.89 8.05 -9.30
CA GLY A 115 3.82 7.55 -10.35
C GLY A 115 5.25 7.31 -9.88
N SER A 116 5.56 7.54 -8.59
CA SER A 116 6.82 7.11 -7.98
C SER A 116 6.75 5.66 -7.54
N TYR A 117 7.89 5.00 -7.35
CA TYR A 117 7.94 3.64 -6.82
C TYR A 117 9.15 3.46 -5.90
N ASN A 118 9.04 2.46 -5.03
CA ASN A 118 10.04 2.10 -4.03
C ASN A 118 10.17 0.56 -4.00
N TYR A 119 11.33 0.02 -3.62
CA TYR A 119 11.44 -1.42 -3.35
C TYR A 119 11.15 -1.70 -1.87
N ARG A 120 10.33 -2.72 -1.63
CA ARG A 120 9.97 -3.16 -0.29
C ARG A 120 10.21 -4.64 -0.12
N LEU A 121 10.72 -5.00 1.05
CA LEU A 121 10.87 -6.37 1.52
C LEU A 121 9.56 -6.84 2.14
N PHE A 122 9.12 -8.03 1.74
CA PHE A 122 7.89 -8.66 2.24
C PHE A 122 8.21 -9.90 3.05
N ARG A 123 7.29 -10.23 3.97
CA ARG A 123 7.34 -11.45 4.77
C ARG A 123 6.46 -12.51 4.11
N LYS A 124 6.81 -13.79 4.26
CA LYS A 124 6.02 -14.92 3.73
C LYS A 124 4.59 -14.95 4.25
N ASP A 125 4.37 -14.52 5.50
CA ASP A 125 3.06 -14.41 6.16
C ASP A 125 2.31 -13.09 5.87
N SER A 126 2.94 -12.16 5.14
CA SER A 126 2.35 -10.87 4.80
C SER A 126 2.85 -10.35 3.44
N ARG A 127 2.71 -11.19 2.42
CA ARG A 127 3.15 -10.93 1.03
C ARG A 127 2.52 -9.67 0.42
N TYR A 128 1.27 -9.39 0.79
CA TYR A 128 0.49 -8.23 0.35
C TYR A 128 0.42 -7.11 1.41
N GLY A 129 1.34 -7.14 2.39
CA GLY A 129 1.38 -6.23 3.52
C GLY A 129 1.96 -4.84 3.23
N LYS A 130 2.39 -4.12 4.29
CA LYS A 130 3.08 -2.82 4.13
C LYS A 130 4.45 -2.99 3.46
N GLY A 131 5.09 -4.12 3.72
CA GLY A 131 6.51 -4.32 3.47
C GLY A 131 7.40 -3.38 4.31
N LEU A 132 8.68 -3.73 4.39
CA LEU A 132 9.72 -2.87 4.91
C LEU A 132 10.38 -2.14 3.73
N VAL A 133 10.47 -0.81 3.77
CA VAL A 133 11.15 -0.04 2.73
C VAL A 133 12.64 -0.37 2.77
N VAL A 134 13.16 -0.90 1.68
CA VAL A 134 14.59 -1.21 1.51
C VAL A 134 15.26 -0.30 0.49
N SER A 135 14.49 0.28 -0.44
CA SER A 135 14.97 1.33 -1.32
C SER A 135 13.85 2.32 -1.64
N CYS A 136 14.18 3.60 -1.84
CA CYS A 136 13.18 4.63 -2.12
C CYS A 136 13.62 5.74 -3.07
N GLY A 137 12.62 6.46 -3.60
CA GLY A 137 12.84 7.73 -4.31
C GLY A 137 13.03 7.60 -5.82
N TYR A 138 12.35 6.63 -6.44
CA TYR A 138 12.38 6.44 -7.89
C TYR A 138 11.10 6.95 -8.55
N THR A 139 11.25 7.65 -9.68
CA THR A 139 10.12 8.22 -10.43
C THR A 139 10.14 7.82 -11.91
N LYS A 140 11.22 7.19 -12.37
CA LYS A 140 11.39 6.74 -13.75
C LYS A 140 11.84 5.28 -13.73
N SER A 141 11.30 4.47 -14.63
CA SER A 141 11.67 3.06 -14.76
C SER A 141 13.15 2.85 -15.08
N ASN A 142 13.79 3.84 -15.72
CA ASN A 142 15.22 3.83 -16.07
C ASN A 142 16.10 4.63 -15.10
N ASP A 143 15.69 4.81 -13.84
CA ASP A 143 16.54 5.45 -12.83
C ASP A 143 17.82 4.60 -12.61
N PRO A 144 19.03 5.11 -12.87
CA PRO A 144 20.26 4.33 -12.74
C PRO A 144 20.47 3.72 -11.35
N ASN A 145 20.01 4.39 -10.29
CA ASN A 145 20.12 3.90 -8.92
C ASN A 145 19.05 2.83 -8.60
N ALA A 146 17.95 2.77 -9.37
CA ALA A 146 17.00 1.67 -9.28
C ALA A 146 17.56 0.43 -9.98
N LEU A 147 18.12 0.62 -11.19
CA LEU A 147 18.73 -0.45 -11.97
C LEU A 147 19.89 -1.08 -11.20
N ALA A 148 20.85 -0.28 -10.72
CA ALA A 148 21.97 -0.78 -9.93
C ALA A 148 21.52 -1.52 -8.66
N PHE A 149 20.48 -1.03 -7.97
CA PHE A 149 19.93 -1.72 -6.80
C PHE A 149 19.35 -3.09 -7.15
N VAL A 150 18.61 -3.19 -8.26
CA VAL A 150 18.02 -4.46 -8.73
C VAL A 150 19.07 -5.43 -9.28
N GLU A 151 20.11 -4.92 -9.91
CA GLU A 151 21.16 -5.75 -10.51
C GLU A 151 22.17 -6.24 -9.46
N GLU A 152 22.54 -5.39 -8.49
CA GLU A 152 23.59 -5.70 -7.52
C GLU A 152 23.06 -6.28 -6.20
N VAL A 153 21.96 -5.73 -5.67
CA VAL A 153 21.55 -5.99 -4.27
C VAL A 153 20.46 -7.05 -4.18
N VAL A 154 19.43 -6.94 -5.02
CA VAL A 154 18.27 -7.84 -4.99
C VAL A 154 18.67 -9.31 -5.18
N PRO A 155 19.54 -9.68 -6.13
CA PRO A 155 19.91 -11.08 -6.37
C PRO A 155 20.68 -11.68 -5.19
N VAL A 156 21.59 -10.91 -4.58
CA VAL A 156 22.35 -11.35 -3.40
C VAL A 156 21.43 -11.62 -2.21
N ILE A 157 20.46 -10.74 -1.98
CA ILE A 157 19.48 -10.95 -0.90
C ILE A 157 18.61 -12.16 -1.20
N HIS A 158 18.09 -12.30 -2.43
CA HIS A 158 17.27 -13.47 -2.79
C HIS A 158 18.08 -14.77 -2.65
N GLN A 159 19.35 -14.79 -3.05
CA GLN A 159 20.25 -15.92 -2.81
C GLN A 159 20.43 -16.23 -1.32
N PHE A 160 20.47 -15.23 -0.45
CA PHE A 160 20.44 -15.46 1.00
C PHE A 160 19.12 -16.06 1.45
N LEU A 161 17.98 -15.60 0.92
CA LEU A 161 16.66 -16.12 1.28
C LEU A 161 16.47 -17.57 0.83
N ASP A 162 16.85 -17.90 -0.40
CA ASP A 162 16.71 -19.23 -1.00
C ASP A 162 17.40 -20.32 -0.17
N GLN A 163 18.50 -19.99 0.52
CA GLN A 163 19.23 -20.91 1.39
C GLN A 163 18.48 -21.23 2.71
N TYR A 164 17.56 -20.36 3.11
CA TYR A 164 16.70 -20.54 4.28
C TYR A 164 15.28 -20.95 3.92
N ASP A 165 14.99 -21.11 2.63
CA ASP A 165 13.74 -21.62 2.14
C ASP A 165 13.71 -23.14 2.24
N THR A 166 12.62 -23.65 2.80
CA THR A 166 12.38 -25.09 2.87
C THR A 166 11.27 -25.47 1.89
N PRO A 167 11.27 -26.70 1.34
CA PRO A 167 10.16 -27.17 0.51
C PRO A 167 8.79 -27.06 1.20
N ALA A 168 8.77 -27.14 2.53
CA ALA A 168 7.58 -26.95 3.36
C ALA A 168 7.00 -25.52 3.28
N ASP A 169 7.81 -24.50 3.02
CA ASP A 169 7.37 -23.09 2.91
C ASP A 169 6.51 -22.83 1.66
N TYR A 170 6.56 -23.73 0.69
CA TYR A 170 5.85 -23.64 -0.58
C TYR A 170 4.68 -24.62 -0.71
N VAL A 171 4.41 -25.42 0.34
CA VAL A 171 3.26 -26.34 0.32
C VAL A 171 1.98 -25.50 0.42
N LYS A 172 1.36 -25.26 -0.74
CA LYS A 172 0.02 -24.68 -0.80
C LYS A 172 -0.92 -25.59 0.00
N VAL A 173 -1.42 -25.09 1.13
CA VAL A 173 -2.42 -25.80 1.92
C VAL A 173 -3.62 -26.02 1.00
N PRO A 174 -4.04 -27.28 0.76
CA PRO A 174 -5.14 -27.56 -0.15
C PRO A 174 -6.38 -26.82 0.34
N LEU A 175 -6.98 -26.06 -0.58
CA LEU A 175 -8.20 -25.30 -0.33
C LEU A 175 -9.37 -26.27 -0.23
N THR A 176 -9.69 -26.69 1.00
CA THR A 176 -10.81 -27.61 1.28
C THR A 176 -12.17 -26.91 1.28
N SER A 177 -12.19 -25.58 1.37
CA SER A 177 -13.41 -24.76 1.41
C SER A 177 -13.16 -23.33 0.95
N TYR A 178 -14.21 -22.71 0.42
CA TYR A 178 -14.19 -21.31 -0.02
C TYR A 178 -14.69 -20.38 1.09
N GLN A 179 -13.77 -19.61 1.66
CA GLN A 179 -14.09 -18.62 2.68
C GLN A 179 -14.78 -17.40 2.06
N PHE A 180 -14.34 -16.96 0.88
CA PHE A 180 -14.80 -15.71 0.26
C PHE A 180 -15.81 -15.92 -0.88
N PHE A 181 -15.98 -17.15 -1.33
CA PHE A 181 -16.91 -17.49 -2.41
C PHE A 181 -18.01 -18.44 -1.91
N THR A 182 -19.21 -18.32 -2.49
CA THR A 182 -20.26 -19.34 -2.42
C THR A 182 -20.29 -20.09 -3.74
N LYS A 183 -20.19 -21.42 -3.70
CA LYS A 183 -20.22 -22.28 -4.88
C LYS A 183 -21.64 -22.82 -5.09
N GLU A 184 -22.20 -22.56 -6.26
CA GLU A 184 -23.50 -23.06 -6.73
C GLU A 184 -23.29 -23.69 -8.11
N GLY A 185 -23.04 -25.01 -8.15
CA GLY A 185 -22.66 -25.71 -9.38
C GLY A 185 -21.33 -25.15 -9.96
N PRO A 186 -21.30 -24.67 -11.21
CA PRO A 186 -20.12 -24.07 -11.85
C PRO A 186 -19.96 -22.57 -11.53
N VAL A 187 -20.88 -21.98 -10.75
CA VAL A 187 -20.89 -20.55 -10.46
C VAL A 187 -20.34 -20.30 -9.06
N PHE A 188 -19.31 -19.46 -8.98
CA PHE A 188 -18.71 -18.97 -7.75
C PHE A 188 -19.06 -17.50 -7.56
N THR A 189 -19.77 -17.17 -6.49
CA THR A 189 -20.19 -15.80 -6.18
C THR A 189 -19.38 -15.23 -5.03
N ILE A 190 -18.82 -14.02 -5.18
CA ILE A 190 -18.12 -13.34 -4.07
C ILE A 190 -19.12 -13.01 -2.96
N LYS A 191 -18.80 -13.41 -1.73
CA LYS A 191 -19.57 -13.03 -0.53
C LYS A 191 -19.44 -11.53 -0.29
N ASN A 192 -20.57 -10.83 -0.34
CA ASN A 192 -20.64 -9.39 -0.07
C ASN A 192 -21.30 -9.12 1.29
N ALA A 193 -20.78 -8.15 2.04
CA ALA A 193 -21.32 -7.73 3.34
C ALA A 193 -22.52 -6.78 3.15
N LYS A 194 -23.65 -7.35 2.72
CA LYS A 194 -24.87 -6.59 2.37
C LYS A 194 -25.41 -5.74 3.53
N THR A 195 -25.36 -6.28 4.74
CA THR A 195 -25.94 -5.66 5.95
C THR A 195 -25.42 -4.25 6.20
N GLY A 196 -24.11 -4.02 6.06
CA GLY A 196 -23.51 -2.70 6.31
C GLY A 196 -23.98 -1.66 5.29
N ALA A 197 -24.00 -2.03 4.00
CA ALA A 197 -24.48 -1.16 2.94
C ALA A 197 -25.97 -0.84 3.09
N ILE A 198 -26.80 -1.83 3.46
CA ILE A 198 -28.24 -1.61 3.73
C ILE A 198 -28.44 -0.65 4.90
N ILE A 199 -27.73 -0.84 6.02
CA ILE A 199 -27.86 0.04 7.20
C ILE A 199 -27.48 1.48 6.83
N ILE A 200 -26.35 1.69 6.18
CA ILE A 200 -25.91 3.02 5.75
C ILE A 200 -26.90 3.64 4.75
N GLY A 201 -27.40 2.83 3.81
CA GLY A 201 -28.42 3.27 2.86
C GLY A 201 -29.72 3.74 3.54
N LEU A 202 -30.20 2.98 4.54
CA LEU A 202 -31.37 3.35 5.34
C LEU A 202 -31.16 4.65 6.13
N ILE A 203 -29.97 4.87 6.68
CA ILE A 203 -29.63 6.13 7.39
C ILE A 203 -29.74 7.32 6.44
N PHE A 204 -29.17 7.23 5.22
CA PHE A 204 -29.27 8.32 4.24
C PHE A 204 -30.71 8.57 3.79
N ILE A 205 -31.51 7.53 3.60
CA ILE A 205 -32.94 7.68 3.29
C ILE A 205 -33.67 8.35 4.45
N ALA A 206 -33.44 7.92 5.69
CA ALA A 206 -34.06 8.51 6.88
C ALA A 206 -33.70 9.98 7.05
N ILE A 207 -32.45 10.37 6.80
CA ILE A 207 -32.01 11.77 6.78
C ILE A 207 -32.72 12.53 5.65
N GLY A 208 -32.78 11.97 4.44
CA GLY A 208 -33.49 12.60 3.32
C GLY A 208 -34.97 12.87 3.63
N ILE A 209 -35.64 11.91 4.27
CA ILE A 209 -37.05 12.04 4.69
C ILE A 209 -37.20 13.05 5.83
N SER A 210 -36.32 13.04 6.84
CA SER A 210 -36.42 13.97 7.97
C SER A 210 -36.25 15.43 7.55
N LEU A 211 -35.41 15.68 6.54
CA LEU A 211 -35.23 17.01 5.94
C LEU A 211 -36.51 17.57 5.31
N LEU A 212 -37.50 16.74 4.95
CA LEU A 212 -38.80 17.22 4.45
C LEU A 212 -39.54 18.05 5.51
N GLY A 213 -39.38 17.75 6.79
CA GLY A 213 -40.05 18.43 7.91
C GLY A 213 -39.42 19.75 8.35
N LEU A 214 -38.23 20.11 7.84
CA LEU A 214 -37.54 21.35 8.22
C LEU A 214 -38.00 22.54 7.38
N GLU A 215 -38.30 23.66 8.02
CA GLU A 215 -38.54 24.93 7.33
C GLU A 215 -37.22 25.50 6.81
N THR A 216 -37.22 25.96 5.56
CA THR A 216 -36.02 26.50 4.92
C THR A 216 -36.40 27.65 3.99
N ASN A 217 -35.60 28.72 3.97
CA ASN A 217 -35.84 29.88 3.09
C ASN A 217 -35.54 29.58 1.60
N GLY A 218 -34.90 28.45 1.28
CA GLY A 218 -34.52 28.07 -0.07
C GLY A 218 -35.09 26.72 -0.49
N LEU A 219 -36.26 26.73 -1.15
CA LEU A 219 -36.93 25.51 -1.63
C LEU A 219 -36.02 24.67 -2.55
N LEU A 220 -35.32 25.31 -3.48
CA LEU A 220 -34.42 24.63 -4.41
C LEU A 220 -33.28 23.91 -3.67
N ALA A 221 -32.64 24.58 -2.71
CA ALA A 221 -31.56 24.00 -1.92
C ALA A 221 -32.05 22.78 -1.11
N LYS A 222 -33.24 22.90 -0.51
CA LYS A 222 -33.89 21.78 0.21
C LYS A 222 -34.13 20.58 -0.71
N VAL A 223 -34.73 20.79 -1.88
CA VAL A 223 -34.99 19.71 -2.85
C VAL A 223 -33.70 19.05 -3.30
N VAL A 224 -32.65 19.83 -3.61
CA VAL A 224 -31.35 19.29 -4.05
C VAL A 224 -30.70 18.44 -2.96
N ILE A 225 -30.66 18.92 -1.71
CA ILE A 225 -30.05 18.16 -0.60
C ILE A 225 -30.82 16.86 -0.35
N ILE A 226 -32.16 16.91 -0.35
CA ILE A 226 -33.00 15.72 -0.19
C ILE A 226 -32.72 14.72 -1.32
N ALA A 227 -32.69 15.18 -2.58
CA ALA A 227 -32.39 14.34 -3.72
C ALA A 227 -31.00 13.70 -3.61
N ILE A 228 -29.99 14.43 -3.12
CA ILE A 228 -28.65 13.88 -2.85
C ILE A 228 -28.69 12.81 -1.77
N MET A 229 -29.38 13.06 -0.64
CA MET A 229 -29.47 12.08 0.45
C MET A 229 -30.18 10.80 0.01
N LEU A 230 -31.32 10.92 -0.68
CA LEU A 230 -32.04 9.77 -1.23
C LEU A 230 -31.20 9.05 -2.30
N GLY A 231 -30.50 9.80 -3.15
CA GLY A 231 -29.58 9.26 -4.16
C GLY A 231 -28.42 8.48 -3.55
N LEU A 232 -27.79 8.99 -2.48
CA LEU A 232 -26.77 8.27 -1.73
C LEU A 232 -27.33 6.98 -1.13
N GLY A 233 -28.53 7.04 -0.53
CA GLY A 233 -29.25 5.86 -0.06
C GLY A 233 -29.38 4.80 -1.15
N PHE A 234 -29.90 5.19 -2.31
CA PHE A 234 -30.04 4.31 -3.47
C PHE A 234 -28.71 3.71 -3.96
N ILE A 235 -27.63 4.49 -3.98
CA ILE A 235 -26.28 4.01 -4.33
C ILE A 235 -25.83 2.89 -3.39
N PHE A 236 -26.03 3.05 -2.07
CA PHE A 236 -25.68 2.02 -1.09
C PHE A 236 -26.54 0.76 -1.24
N PHE A 237 -27.83 0.89 -1.53
CA PHE A 237 -28.67 -0.25 -1.87
C PHE A 237 -28.19 -0.96 -3.13
N ASN A 238 -27.92 -0.24 -4.22
CA ASN A 238 -27.36 -0.84 -5.43
C ASN A 238 -26.04 -1.58 -5.14
N ALA A 239 -25.16 -1.01 -4.31
CA ALA A 239 -23.92 -1.67 -3.89
C ALA A 239 -24.17 -2.96 -3.07
N ALA A 240 -25.19 -2.99 -2.21
CA ALA A 240 -25.56 -4.17 -1.42
C ALA A 240 -26.05 -5.34 -2.29
N TYR A 241 -26.73 -5.03 -3.40
CA TYR A 241 -27.26 -6.02 -4.34
C TYR A 241 -26.35 -6.26 -5.55
N THR A 242 -25.23 -5.54 -5.64
CA THR A 242 -24.22 -5.83 -6.66
C THR A 242 -23.53 -7.14 -6.32
N GLN A 243 -23.58 -8.08 -7.27
CA GLN A 243 -22.94 -9.39 -7.19
C GLN A 243 -21.79 -9.46 -8.19
N THR A 244 -20.79 -10.26 -7.87
CA THR A 244 -19.70 -10.60 -8.79
C THR A 244 -19.58 -12.11 -8.82
N THR A 245 -19.76 -12.68 -10.01
CA THR A 245 -19.83 -14.12 -10.25
C THR A 245 -18.72 -14.55 -11.20
N PHE A 246 -18.23 -15.76 -11.00
CA PHE A 246 -17.26 -16.45 -11.82
C PHE A 246 -17.89 -17.77 -12.24
N ASN A 247 -18.14 -17.94 -13.53
CA ASN A 247 -18.73 -19.15 -14.07
C ASN A 247 -17.66 -19.93 -14.83
N THR A 248 -17.29 -21.10 -14.32
CA THR A 248 -16.21 -21.94 -14.87
C THR A 248 -16.59 -22.60 -16.19
N ASP A 249 -17.87 -22.95 -16.37
CA ASP A 249 -18.35 -23.60 -17.60
C ASP A 249 -18.31 -22.64 -18.79
N THR A 250 -18.77 -21.41 -18.57
CA THR A 250 -18.80 -20.37 -19.61
C THR A 250 -17.51 -19.55 -19.68
N GLN A 251 -16.60 -19.73 -18.71
CA GLN A 251 -15.38 -18.94 -18.53
C GLN A 251 -15.64 -17.42 -18.48
N LEU A 252 -16.70 -17.02 -17.76
CA LEU A 252 -17.13 -15.62 -17.65
C LEU A 252 -17.05 -15.09 -16.23
N ILE A 253 -16.64 -13.82 -16.13
CA ILE A 253 -16.67 -13.01 -14.91
C ILE A 253 -17.72 -11.93 -15.13
N GLU A 254 -18.73 -11.88 -14.27
CA GLU A 254 -19.84 -10.94 -14.40
C GLU A 254 -20.02 -10.13 -13.12
N ARG A 255 -20.20 -8.82 -13.26
CA ARG A 255 -20.74 -7.95 -12.21
C ARG A 255 -22.13 -7.54 -12.61
N THR A 256 -23.09 -7.83 -11.75
CA THR A 256 -24.49 -7.49 -11.96
C THR A 256 -25.02 -6.70 -10.77
N GLY A 257 -25.79 -5.65 -11.03
CA GLY A 257 -26.51 -4.87 -10.03
C GLY A 257 -27.82 -4.32 -10.61
N TRP A 258 -28.52 -3.49 -9.85
CA TRP A 258 -29.77 -2.87 -10.30
C TRP A 258 -29.52 -1.85 -11.43
N ILE A 259 -28.40 -1.13 -11.36
CA ILE A 259 -27.99 -0.18 -12.40
C ILE A 259 -27.24 -0.92 -13.51
N LYS A 260 -27.97 -1.33 -14.56
CA LYS A 260 -27.41 -2.10 -15.69
C LYS A 260 -26.19 -1.46 -16.36
N ALA A 261 -26.12 -0.13 -16.40
CA ALA A 261 -24.97 0.60 -16.97
C ALA A 261 -23.64 0.34 -16.21
N LEU A 262 -23.70 -0.12 -14.96
CA LEU A 262 -22.53 -0.47 -14.16
C LEU A 262 -22.18 -1.96 -14.23
N ASN A 263 -22.96 -2.76 -14.95
CA ASN A 263 -22.67 -4.17 -15.13
C ASN A 263 -21.44 -4.33 -16.00
N LYS A 264 -20.59 -5.29 -15.64
CA LYS A 264 -19.36 -5.60 -16.35
C LYS A 264 -19.33 -7.09 -16.66
N LYS A 265 -18.77 -7.46 -17.81
CA LYS A 265 -18.64 -8.85 -18.24
C LYS A 265 -17.30 -9.05 -18.94
N TYR A 266 -16.53 -10.02 -18.48
CA TYR A 266 -15.22 -10.35 -19.03
C TYR A 266 -15.09 -11.86 -19.21
N HIS A 267 -14.30 -12.28 -20.20
CA HIS A 267 -13.93 -13.67 -20.38
C HIS A 267 -12.65 -13.98 -19.61
N PHE A 268 -12.49 -15.19 -19.07
CA PHE A 268 -11.27 -15.59 -18.34
C PHE A 268 -10.02 -15.40 -19.20
N GLY A 269 -10.07 -15.76 -20.48
CA GLY A 269 -8.98 -15.56 -21.43
C GLY A 269 -8.55 -14.09 -21.68
N THR A 270 -9.34 -13.10 -21.23
CA THR A 270 -8.93 -11.68 -21.28
C THR A 270 -8.22 -11.22 -20.02
N PHE A 271 -8.15 -12.06 -18.99
CA PHE A 271 -7.49 -11.76 -17.73
C PHE A 271 -5.99 -11.51 -17.93
N ALA A 272 -5.52 -10.37 -17.44
CA ALA A 272 -4.13 -9.92 -17.57
C ALA A 272 -3.32 -10.11 -16.28
N GLY A 273 -4.00 -10.28 -15.14
CA GLY A 273 -3.35 -10.42 -13.82
C GLY A 273 -4.09 -9.68 -12.70
N LEU A 274 -3.57 -9.86 -11.49
CA LEU A 274 -4.04 -9.17 -10.29
C LEU A 274 -3.10 -8.03 -9.89
N GLN A 275 -3.69 -6.94 -9.42
CA GLN A 275 -2.97 -5.88 -8.73
C GLN A 275 -3.60 -5.67 -7.34
N THR A 276 -2.77 -5.72 -6.30
CA THR A 276 -3.20 -5.34 -4.95
C THR A 276 -2.83 -3.89 -4.67
N VAL A 277 -3.82 -3.08 -4.26
CA VAL A 277 -3.63 -1.66 -3.94
C VAL A 277 -3.94 -1.42 -2.47
N ARG A 278 -2.91 -1.06 -1.71
CA ARG A 278 -3.06 -0.67 -0.30
C ARG A 278 -3.71 0.70 -0.19
N GLN A 279 -4.87 0.78 0.45
CA GLN A 279 -5.63 2.00 0.66
C GLN A 279 -5.37 2.55 2.07
N SER A 280 -5.25 3.87 2.19
CA SER A 280 -5.11 4.55 3.48
C SER A 280 -5.82 5.89 3.42
N ILE A 281 -6.57 6.24 4.46
CA ILE A 281 -7.24 7.53 4.63
C ILE A 281 -6.59 8.21 5.83
N ASN A 282 -6.11 9.44 5.67
CA ASN A 282 -5.41 10.20 6.72
C ASN A 282 -4.28 9.40 7.37
N PHE A 283 -3.45 8.73 6.56
CA PHE A 283 -2.37 7.84 6.99
C PHE A 283 -2.79 6.58 7.77
N VAL A 284 -4.09 6.38 8.00
CA VAL A 284 -4.65 5.17 8.61
C VAL A 284 -4.97 4.17 7.50
N TYR A 285 -4.43 2.96 7.63
CA TYR A 285 -4.69 1.87 6.69
C TYR A 285 -6.15 1.43 6.76
N THR A 286 -6.85 1.47 5.64
CA THR A 286 -8.28 1.14 5.55
C THR A 286 -8.55 -0.25 4.98
N GLY A 287 -7.65 -0.75 4.14
CA GLY A 287 -7.72 -2.07 3.51
C GLY A 287 -6.82 -2.19 2.29
N THR A 288 -6.75 -3.38 1.71
CA THR A 288 -6.08 -3.67 0.45
C THR A 288 -7.15 -4.06 -0.57
N SER A 289 -7.27 -3.26 -1.63
CA SER A 289 -8.12 -3.56 -2.78
C SER A 289 -7.43 -4.59 -3.67
N ILE A 290 -8.16 -5.60 -4.09
CA ILE A 290 -7.71 -6.61 -5.05
C ILE A 290 -8.38 -6.27 -6.36
N ASN A 291 -7.59 -5.88 -7.34
CA ASN A 291 -8.04 -5.45 -8.66
C ASN A 291 -7.65 -6.49 -9.69
N MET A 292 -8.62 -6.93 -10.49
CA MET A 292 -8.37 -7.71 -11.69
C MET A 292 -8.17 -6.78 -12.87
N HIS A 293 -7.20 -7.11 -13.71
CA HIS A 293 -6.93 -6.40 -14.95
C HIS A 293 -7.36 -7.27 -16.12
N PHE A 294 -8.00 -6.65 -17.12
CA PHE A 294 -8.46 -7.33 -18.32
C PHE A 294 -7.94 -6.60 -19.56
N HIS A 295 -7.39 -7.34 -20.51
CA HIS A 295 -7.05 -6.81 -21.83
C HIS A 295 -8.33 -6.40 -22.57
N VAL A 296 -8.38 -5.16 -23.05
CA VAL A 296 -9.51 -4.69 -23.85
C VAL A 296 -9.29 -5.10 -25.31
N PRO A 297 -10.16 -5.93 -25.91
CA PRO A 297 -10.03 -6.31 -27.31
C PRO A 297 -10.02 -5.07 -28.22
N GLY A 298 -9.04 -4.98 -29.11
CA GLY A 298 -8.94 -3.90 -30.11
C GLY A 298 -8.32 -2.58 -29.62
N LYS A 299 -7.78 -2.51 -28.40
CA LYS A 299 -7.01 -1.33 -27.93
C LYS A 299 -5.68 -1.77 -27.33
N ALA A 300 -4.58 -1.49 -28.02
CA ALA A 300 -3.23 -1.72 -27.50
C ALA A 300 -3.03 -0.97 -26.17
N ASP A 301 -2.49 -1.66 -25.17
CA ASP A 301 -2.15 -1.17 -23.82
C ASP A 301 -3.28 -0.59 -22.95
N ARG A 302 -4.55 -0.72 -23.35
CA ARG A 302 -5.66 -0.40 -22.44
C ARG A 302 -6.10 -1.65 -21.69
N GLN A 303 -5.86 -1.64 -20.38
CA GLN A 303 -6.45 -2.60 -19.46
C GLN A 303 -7.66 -1.98 -18.77
N ASP A 304 -8.76 -2.73 -18.73
CA ASP A 304 -9.87 -2.39 -17.85
C ASP A 304 -9.59 -2.95 -16.45
N VAL A 305 -9.94 -2.16 -15.43
CA VAL A 305 -9.66 -2.47 -14.04
C VAL A 305 -10.96 -2.76 -13.31
N PHE A 306 -10.94 -3.82 -12.53
CA PHE A 306 -12.09 -4.34 -11.83
C PHE A 306 -11.73 -4.74 -10.40
N ALA A 307 -12.06 -3.86 -9.43
CA ALA A 307 -11.87 -4.16 -8.01
C ALA A 307 -12.86 -5.25 -7.58
N VAL A 308 -12.37 -6.43 -7.20
CA VAL A 308 -13.18 -7.59 -6.81
C VAL A 308 -13.43 -7.70 -5.32
N ALA A 309 -12.48 -7.25 -4.51
CA ALA A 309 -12.58 -7.28 -3.06
C ALA A 309 -11.73 -6.18 -2.43
N SER A 310 -12.07 -5.78 -1.20
CA SER A 310 -11.20 -4.99 -0.34
C SER A 310 -11.14 -5.63 1.03
N LEU A 311 -9.94 -6.03 1.45
CA LEU A 311 -9.72 -6.84 2.65
C LEU A 311 -8.69 -6.18 3.56
N ARG A 312 -8.89 -6.26 4.88
CA ARG A 312 -8.01 -5.59 5.85
C ARG A 312 -6.76 -6.42 6.18
N LYS A 313 -6.88 -7.72 6.38
CA LYS A 313 -5.75 -8.55 6.81
C LYS A 313 -5.00 -9.13 5.61
N SER A 314 -3.67 -9.16 5.67
CA SER A 314 -2.85 -9.74 4.58
C SER A 314 -3.16 -11.22 4.34
N ALA A 315 -3.39 -12.00 5.41
CA ALA A 315 -3.78 -13.40 5.29
C ALA A 315 -5.14 -13.58 4.58
N GLN A 316 -6.06 -12.63 4.73
CA GLN A 316 -7.34 -12.66 4.01
C GLN A 316 -7.14 -12.35 2.52
N VAL A 317 -6.25 -11.39 2.20
CA VAL A 317 -5.89 -11.07 0.81
C VAL A 317 -5.27 -12.29 0.13
N GLU A 318 -4.30 -12.94 0.78
CA GLU A 318 -3.64 -14.13 0.26
C GLU A 318 -4.64 -15.27 0.06
N ARG A 319 -5.46 -15.58 1.07
CA ARG A 319 -6.50 -16.59 0.96
C ARG A 319 -7.50 -16.29 -0.16
N PHE A 320 -7.91 -15.04 -0.33
CA PHE A 320 -8.80 -14.64 -1.42
C PHE A 320 -8.15 -14.85 -2.79
N VAL A 321 -6.87 -14.46 -2.94
CA VAL A 321 -6.13 -14.63 -4.19
C VAL A 321 -5.96 -16.10 -4.53
N ASP A 322 -5.63 -16.95 -3.54
CA ASP A 322 -5.50 -18.39 -3.75
C ASP A 322 -6.83 -19.04 -4.17
N GLU A 323 -7.93 -18.69 -3.49
CA GLU A 323 -9.29 -19.13 -3.86
C GLU A 323 -9.65 -18.67 -5.28
N LEU A 324 -9.32 -17.43 -5.65
CA LEU A 324 -9.60 -16.87 -6.97
C LEU A 324 -8.84 -17.62 -8.07
N TYR A 325 -7.54 -17.86 -7.90
CA TYR A 325 -6.76 -18.62 -8.89
C TYR A 325 -7.26 -20.07 -9.01
N GLN A 326 -7.60 -20.71 -7.89
CA GLN A 326 -8.18 -22.06 -7.94
C GLN A 326 -9.49 -22.10 -8.76
N ILE A 327 -10.32 -21.05 -8.68
CA ILE A 327 -11.57 -20.96 -9.45
C ILE A 327 -11.31 -20.70 -10.94
N MET A 328 -10.28 -19.92 -11.28
CA MET A 328 -10.00 -19.57 -12.67
C MET A 328 -9.15 -20.61 -13.41
N GLU A 329 -8.32 -21.37 -12.70
CA GLU A 329 -7.43 -22.39 -13.27
C GLU A 329 -7.98 -23.81 -13.19
N GLY A 330 -8.96 -24.06 -12.30
CA GLY A 330 -9.59 -25.37 -12.10
C GLY A 330 -10.72 -25.66 -13.08
#